data_AF-A0A376TQS6-F1
#
_entry.id   AF-A0A376TQS6-F1
#
_cell.length_a   1.000
_cell.length_b   1.000
_cell.length_c   1.000
_cell.angle_alpha   90.00
_cell.angle_beta   90.00
_cell.angle_gamma   90.00
#
_symmetry.space_group_name_H-M   'P 1'
#
loop_
_entity.id
_entity.type
_entity.pdbx_description
1 polymer ?
#
loop_
_entity_poly.entity_id
_entity_poly.type
_entity_poly.pdbx_seq_one_letter_code
_entity_poly.pdbx_strand_id
1 'polypeptide(L)'
;MKRMIALDGAQGEGGGQILRSALSLSMITGQPFTITSIRAGRAKPGLLRQHLTAVKAAAEICRATVEGAELGVAASGLPAWHRARRRVPLCYR
;
A
#
# COMPACT_ATOMS: atom_id res chain seq x y z
N MET A 1 16.84 14.51 1.74
CA MET A 1 15.92 13.56 1.07
C MET A 1 15.63 12.40 2.02
N LYS A 2 14.35 12.03 2.23
CA LYS A 2 13.99 10.90 3.13
C LYS A 2 14.09 9.57 2.38
N ARG A 3 14.64 8.54 3.02
CA ARG A 3 14.76 7.18 2.45
C ARG A 3 13.38 6.53 2.33
N MET A 4 13.16 5.82 1.23
CA MET A 4 11.96 5.02 1.00
C MET A 4 11.96 3.78 1.89
N ILE A 5 10.90 3.58 2.66
CA ILE A 5 10.70 2.37 3.48
C ILE A 5 10.09 1.27 2.61
N ALA A 6 10.63 0.06 2.66
CA ALA A 6 10.04 -1.12 2.06
C ALA A 6 9.32 -1.94 3.16
N LEU A 7 8.05 -2.29 2.92
CA LEU A 7 7.23 -3.06 3.83
C LEU A 7 6.71 -4.32 3.16
N ASP A 8 6.68 -5.42 3.91
CA ASP A 8 6.05 -6.67 3.49
C ASP A 8 4.66 -6.81 4.15
N GLY A 9 3.62 -6.71 3.35
CA GLY A 9 2.23 -6.85 3.75
C GLY A 9 1.75 -8.29 3.92
N ALA A 10 2.61 -9.30 3.68
CA ALA A 10 2.31 -10.70 3.99
C ALA A 10 2.57 -11.06 5.46
N GLN A 11 3.40 -10.28 6.16
CA GLN A 11 3.80 -10.58 7.53
C GLN A 11 2.68 -10.32 8.55
N GLY A 12 2.60 -11.17 9.57
CA GLY A 12 1.80 -10.99 10.77
C GLY A 12 0.29 -10.83 10.51
N GLU A 13 -0.26 -9.69 10.95
CA GLU A 13 -1.69 -9.35 11.07
C GLU A 13 -2.49 -9.34 9.74
N GLY A 14 -1.86 -9.68 8.62
CA GLY A 14 -2.52 -9.83 7.33
C GLY A 14 -2.74 -8.49 6.62
N GLY A 15 -1.66 -7.73 6.44
CA GLY A 15 -1.46 -6.65 5.45
C GLY A 15 -2.31 -5.38 5.57
N GLY A 16 -3.57 -5.48 5.99
CA GLY A 16 -4.49 -4.34 6.11
C GLY A 16 -4.13 -3.40 7.25
N GLN A 17 -3.67 -3.94 8.39
CA GLN A 17 -3.22 -3.12 9.52
C GLN A 17 -1.89 -2.43 9.21
N ILE A 18 -0.92 -3.17 8.64
CA ILE A 18 0.37 -2.63 8.20
C ILE A 18 0.16 -1.45 7.24
N LEU A 19 -0.73 -1.62 6.25
CA LEU A 19 -1.05 -0.56 5.30
C LEU A 19 -1.56 0.71 6.00
N ARG A 20 -2.54 0.59 6.91
CA ARG A 20 -3.11 1.76 7.58
C ARG A 20 -2.09 2.48 8.45
N SER A 21 -1.31 1.74 9.24
CA SER A 21 -0.28 2.33 10.09
C SER A 21 0.82 3.01 9.27
N ALA A 22 1.27 2.37 8.19
CA ALA A 22 2.27 2.94 7.29
C ALA A 22 1.76 4.21 6.61
N LEU A 23 0.49 4.23 6.18
CA LEU A 23 -0.16 5.40 5.59
C LEU A 23 -0.14 6.57 6.59
N SER A 24 -0.67 6.36 7.80
CA SER A 24 -0.72 7.40 8.85
C SER A 24 0.67 7.93 9.21
N LEU A 25 1.64 7.04 9.41
CA LEU A 25 3.01 7.43 9.73
C LEU A 25 3.69 8.16 8.57
N SER A 26 3.46 7.73 7.33
CA SER A 26 4.00 8.40 6.14
C SER A 26 3.42 9.81 5.98
N MET A 27 2.11 9.99 6.24
CA MET A 27 1.47 11.31 6.23
C MET A 27 2.05 12.24 7.31
N ILE A 28 2.24 11.74 8.54
CA ILE A 28 2.76 12.54 9.68
C ILE A 28 4.24 12.88 9.48
N THR A 29 5.03 11.89 9.06
CA THR A 29 6.48 12.03 8.99
C THR A 29 6.94 12.55 7.62
N GLY A 30 6.12 12.53 6.59
CA GLY A 30 6.53 12.79 5.21
C GLY A 30 7.55 11.77 4.67
N GLN A 31 7.73 10.62 5.33
CA GLN A 31 8.64 9.56 4.86
C GLN A 31 7.90 8.63 3.90
N PRO A 32 8.34 8.47 2.63
CA PRO A 32 7.65 7.62 1.66
C PRO A 32 7.84 6.14 1.96
N PHE A 33 6.88 5.33 1.52
CA PHE A 33 6.98 3.87 1.62
C PHE A 33 6.45 3.15 0.38
N THR A 34 6.88 1.89 0.24
CA THR A 34 6.34 0.92 -0.70
C THR A 34 5.93 -0.31 0.10
N ILE A 35 4.77 -0.88 -0.22
CA ILE A 35 4.30 -2.11 0.41
C ILE A 35 3.98 -3.16 -0.64
N THR A 36 4.50 -4.37 -0.44
CA THR A 36 4.25 -5.54 -1.29
C THR A 36 3.37 -6.56 -0.59
N SER A 37 2.85 -7.55 -1.32
CA SER A 37 2.15 -8.71 -0.76
C SER A 37 0.99 -8.38 0.18
N ILE A 38 0.30 -7.25 -0.04
CA ILE A 38 -0.82 -6.80 0.79
C ILE A 38 -1.86 -7.91 0.89
N ARG A 39 -2.07 -8.42 2.10
CA ARG A 39 -3.09 -9.45 2.39
C ARG A 39 -2.86 -10.76 1.64
N ALA A 40 -1.61 -11.11 1.31
CA ALA A 40 -1.29 -12.33 0.57
C ALA A 40 -1.81 -13.62 1.23
N GLY A 41 -1.79 -13.71 2.57
CA GLY A 41 -2.29 -14.87 3.32
C GLY A 41 -3.80 -14.88 3.62
N ARG A 42 -4.62 -14.05 2.96
CA ARG A 42 -6.07 -13.96 3.22
C ARG A 42 -6.88 -14.51 2.03
N ALA A 43 -8.06 -15.06 2.31
CA ALA A 43 -8.98 -15.62 1.30
C ALA A 43 -9.29 -14.67 0.13
N LYS A 44 -9.34 -13.36 0.38
CA LYS A 44 -9.38 -12.32 -0.66
C LYS A 44 -8.07 -11.56 -0.57
N PRO A 45 -7.04 -11.84 -1.38
CA PRO A 45 -5.76 -11.13 -1.28
C PRO A 45 -5.83 -9.73 -1.91
N GLY A 46 -4.81 -8.91 -1.67
CA GLY A 46 -4.70 -7.57 -2.24
C GLY A 46 -5.54 -6.49 -1.55
N LEU A 47 -5.60 -5.33 -2.20
CA LEU A 47 -6.40 -4.18 -1.75
C LEU A 47 -7.88 -4.47 -1.94
N LEU A 48 -8.68 -4.24 -0.89
CA LEU A 48 -10.13 -4.24 -0.98
C LEU A 48 -10.59 -2.79 -1.11
N ARG A 49 -11.88 -2.60 -1.39
CA ARG A 49 -12.51 -1.26 -1.47
C ARG A 49 -12.14 -0.37 -0.29
N GLN A 50 -12.26 -0.87 0.95
CA GLN A 50 -11.91 -0.10 2.15
C GLN A 50 -10.43 0.34 2.19
N HIS A 51 -9.50 -0.51 1.72
CA HIS A 51 -8.08 -0.18 1.69
C HIS A 51 -7.80 0.88 0.62
N LEU A 52 -8.45 0.72 -0.55
CA LEU A 52 -8.33 1.65 -1.65
C LEU A 52 -8.88 3.04 -1.27
N THR A 53 -10.03 3.10 -0.61
CA THR A 53 -10.60 4.36 -0.11
C THR A 53 -9.65 5.05 0.87
N ALA A 54 -9.06 4.31 1.80
CA ALA A 54 -8.09 4.88 2.73
C ALA A 54 -6.86 5.46 2.02
N VAL A 55 -6.30 4.73 1.05
CA VAL A 55 -5.16 5.20 0.25
C VAL A 55 -5.52 6.46 -0.55
N LYS A 56 -6.70 6.50 -1.18
CA LYS A 56 -7.17 7.67 -1.93
C LYS A 56 -7.37 8.89 -1.03
N ALA A 57 -8.01 8.70 0.13
CA ALA A 57 -8.21 9.78 1.08
C ALA A 57 -6.88 10.36 1.59
N ALA A 58 -5.91 9.51 1.91
CA ALA A 58 -4.57 9.97 2.28
C ALA A 58 -3.87 10.71 1.13
N ALA A 59 -3.97 10.20 -0.10
CA ALA A 59 -3.42 10.86 -1.27
C ALA A 59 -4.00 12.27 -1.47
N GLU A 60 -5.31 12.42 -1.30
CA GLU A 60 -6.01 13.69 -1.42
C GLU A 60 -5.60 14.69 -0.31
N ILE A 61 -5.63 14.25 0.97
CA ILE A 61 -5.29 15.10 2.12
C ILE A 61 -3.84 15.58 2.05
N CYS A 62 -2.93 14.70 1.63
CA CYS A 62 -1.49 14.95 1.62
C CYS A 62 -0.94 15.39 0.28
N ARG A 63 -1.77 15.53 -0.76
CA ARG A 63 -1.33 15.72 -2.15
C ARG A 63 -0.24 14.72 -2.56
N ALA A 64 -0.34 13.50 -2.04
CA ALA A 64 0.63 12.45 -2.30
C ALA A 64 0.34 11.81 -3.66
N THR A 65 1.38 11.52 -4.42
CA THR A 65 1.23 10.69 -5.61
C THR A 65 1.13 9.24 -5.15
N VAL A 66 0.38 8.38 -5.85
CA VAL A 66 0.22 6.96 -5.53
C VAL A 66 0.29 6.15 -6.82
N GLU A 67 1.05 5.06 -6.79
CA GLU A 67 1.18 4.09 -7.87
C GLU A 67 0.63 2.73 -7.41
N GLY A 68 -0.11 2.03 -8.28
CA GLY A 68 -0.58 0.66 -8.02
C GLY A 68 -1.71 0.53 -6.98
N ALA A 69 -2.40 1.62 -6.64
CA ALA A 69 -3.60 1.60 -5.81
C ALA A 69 -4.84 1.19 -6.62
N GLU A 70 -4.90 -0.09 -6.97
CA GLU A 70 -6.04 -0.71 -7.66
C GLU A 70 -6.62 -1.85 -6.83
N LEU A 71 -7.91 -2.13 -7.01
CA LEU A 71 -8.57 -3.26 -6.35
C LEU A 71 -7.83 -4.56 -6.70
N GLY A 72 -7.52 -5.35 -5.68
CA GLY A 72 -7.00 -6.70 -5.86
C GLY A 72 -8.11 -7.62 -6.33
N VAL A 73 -8.25 -7.80 -7.64
CA VAL A 73 -8.83 -9.02 -8.18
C VAL A 73 -7.68 -10.01 -8.36
N ALA A 74 -7.58 -10.99 -7.46
CA ALA A 74 -6.80 -12.18 -7.77
C ALA A 74 -7.60 -12.98 -8.80
N ALA A 75 -7.33 -12.75 -10.08
CA ALA A 75 -7.80 -13.62 -11.14
C ALA A 75 -6.59 -14.32 -11.77
N SER A 76 -6.72 -15.64 -11.91
CA SER A 76 -5.90 -16.56 -12.73
C SER A 76 -4.42 -16.72 -12.37
N GLY A 77 -4.13 -17.72 -11.54
CA GLY A 77 -3.30 -18.87 -11.95
C GLY A 77 -1.83 -18.72 -12.35
N LEU A 78 -1.17 -17.55 -12.29
CA LEU A 78 0.26 -17.44 -12.57
C LEU A 78 0.99 -16.43 -11.64
N PRO A 79 2.31 -16.56 -11.42
CA PRO A 79 3.01 -15.86 -10.35
C PRO A 79 3.39 -14.43 -10.77
N ALA A 80 2.51 -13.45 -10.50
CA ALA A 80 2.78 -12.03 -10.77
C ALA A 80 3.60 -11.33 -9.66
N TRP A 81 4.54 -12.02 -9.00
CA TRP A 81 5.31 -11.48 -7.87
C TRP A 81 6.38 -10.45 -8.24
N HIS A 82 6.61 -10.19 -9.54
CA HIS A 82 7.71 -9.33 -9.98
C HIS A 82 7.38 -7.88 -10.32
N ARG A 83 6.11 -7.46 -10.50
CA ARG A 83 5.85 -6.17 -11.18
C ARG A 83 5.00 -5.14 -10.46
N ALA A 84 4.22 -5.51 -9.44
CA ALA A 84 3.34 -4.55 -8.75
C ALA A 84 4.06 -3.88 -7.56
N ARG A 85 5.02 -2.98 -7.83
CA ARG A 85 5.50 -2.04 -6.81
C ARG A 85 4.41 -0.99 -6.59
N ARG A 86 3.62 -1.14 -5.54
CA ARG A 86 2.63 -0.13 -5.15
C ARG A 86 3.34 0.94 -4.34
N ARG A 87 3.73 2.04 -4.99
CA ARG A 87 4.42 3.16 -4.36
C ARG A 87 3.39 4.14 -3.82
N VAL A 88 3.61 4.69 -2.63
CA VAL A 88 2.94 5.93 -2.20
C VAL A 88 4.01 7.02 -2.18
N PRO A 89 4.23 7.74 -3.29
CA PRO A 89 5.14 8.88 -3.30
C PRO A 89 4.75 9.98 -2.31
N LEU A 90 5.77 10.80 -2.01
CA LEU A 90 5.79 11.86 -1.02
C LEU A 90 4.49 12.68 -0.93
N CYS A 91 4.01 12.86 0.30
CA CYS A 91 3.27 14.05 0.70
C CYS A 91 4.22 15.25 0.50
N TYR A 92 4.06 15.99 -0.59
CA TYR A 92 4.73 17.28 -0.75
C TYR A 92 3.98 18.29 0.11
N ARG A 93 4.62 18.74 1.19
CA ARG A 93 4.28 20.02 1.83
C ARG A 93 5.09 21.11 1.16
#